data_AF-A0A2R6DM91-F1
#
_entry.id   AF-A0A2R6DM91-F1
#
_cell.length_a   1.000
_cell.length_b   1.000
_cell.length_c   1.000
_cell.angle_alpha   90.00
_cell.angle_beta   90.00
_cell.angle_gamma   90.00
#
_symmetry.space_group_name_H-M   'P 1'
#
loop_
_entity.id
_entity.type
_entity.pdbx_description
1 polymer ?
#
loop_
_entity_poly.entity_id
_entity_poly.type
_entity_poly.pdbx_seq_one_letter_code
_entity_poly.pdbx_strand_id
1 'polypeptide(L)'
;MTVLWLDDVRKEDIDAVGGKGASLGELKAANLPVPPGFVVGAESYRSFIEETGIDTELFDAVDVDPEDSAALADAESRARDLILSTEMPAELSEEIDPTQQMVKFAGCAAMVGREALRSGSDMWYLNLDSTDHN
;
A
#
# COMPACT_ATOMS: atom_id res chain seq x y z
N MET A 1 -3.55 10.92 -6.66
CA MET A 1 -2.09 10.80 -6.68
C MET A 1 -1.72 9.35 -6.45
N THR A 2 -0.85 8.81 -7.31
CA THR A 2 -0.43 7.40 -7.25
C THR A 2 0.46 7.08 -6.05
N VAL A 3 1.29 8.04 -5.63
CA VAL A 3 2.28 7.89 -4.55
C VAL A 3 2.37 9.17 -3.71
N LEU A 4 2.49 9.03 -2.38
CA LEU A 4 2.72 10.14 -1.43
C LEU A 4 3.88 9.82 -0.48
N TRP A 5 4.78 10.78 -0.25
CA TRP A 5 5.90 10.62 0.69
C TRP A 5 5.44 10.73 2.13
N LEU A 6 5.96 9.86 3.00
CA LEU A 6 5.59 9.87 4.43
C LEU A 6 5.88 11.20 5.12
N ASP A 7 6.86 11.98 4.63
CA ASP A 7 7.18 13.31 5.15
C ASP A 7 6.08 14.34 4.85
N ASP A 8 5.31 14.13 3.78
CA ASP A 8 4.26 15.02 3.30
C ASP A 8 2.84 14.58 3.73
N VAL A 9 2.67 13.31 4.11
CA VAL A 9 1.38 12.76 4.54
C VAL A 9 0.97 13.32 5.91
N ARG A 10 -0.28 13.79 6.00
CA ARG A 10 -0.92 14.21 7.26
C ARG A 10 -2.24 13.46 7.48
N LYS A 11 -2.81 13.60 8.68
CA LYS A 11 -4.15 13.04 8.98
C LYS A 11 -5.25 13.49 8.02
N GLU A 12 -5.10 14.65 7.39
CA GLU A 12 -6.07 15.15 6.40
C GLU A 12 -6.07 14.31 5.11
N ASP A 13 -5.00 13.55 4.85
CA ASP A 13 -4.84 12.73 3.64
C ASP A 13 -5.38 11.30 3.79
N ILE A 14 -6.15 11.01 4.85
CA ILE A 14 -6.74 9.66 5.11
C ILE A 14 -7.48 9.13 3.88
N ASP A 15 -8.22 9.98 3.16
CA ASP A 15 -8.98 9.56 1.99
C ASP A 15 -8.08 9.15 0.81
N ALA A 16 -6.84 9.65 0.78
CA ALA A 16 -5.85 9.38 -0.26
C ALA A 16 -4.92 8.22 0.08
N VAL A 17 -4.50 8.05 1.34
CA VAL A 17 -3.49 7.05 1.77
C VAL A 17 -4.05 5.96 2.69
N GLY A 18 -5.30 6.08 3.11
CA GLY A 18 -5.93 5.21 4.10
C GLY A 18 -5.46 5.49 5.53
N GLY A 19 -6.16 4.90 6.50
CA GLY A 19 -5.88 5.13 7.92
C GLY A 19 -4.48 4.73 8.37
N LYS A 20 -3.86 3.73 7.73
CA LYS A 20 -2.51 3.25 8.07
C LYS A 20 -1.43 4.20 7.54
N GLY A 21 -1.54 4.63 6.28
CA GLY A 21 -0.63 5.62 5.70
C GLY A 21 -0.67 6.93 6.46
N ALA A 22 -1.87 7.43 6.77
CA ALA A 22 -2.06 8.62 7.58
C ALA A 22 -1.46 8.47 9.00
N SER A 23 -1.69 7.33 9.66
CA SER A 23 -1.12 7.07 10.99
C SER A 23 0.41 7.10 10.97
N LEU A 24 1.05 6.53 9.95
CA LEU A 24 2.51 6.59 9.83
C LEU A 24 3.05 7.98 9.53
N GLY A 25 2.35 8.75 8.68
CA GLY A 25 2.67 10.16 8.44
C GLY A 25 2.64 10.96 9.73
N GLU A 26 1.63 10.74 10.58
CA GLU A 26 1.55 11.38 11.90
C GLU A 26 2.69 10.96 12.84
N LEU A 27 3.07 9.67 12.86
CA LEU A 27 4.22 9.20 13.65
C LEU A 27 5.52 9.85 13.16
N LYS A 28 5.70 9.99 11.85
CA LYS A 28 6.85 10.67 11.24
C LYS A 28 6.87 12.15 11.62
N ALA A 29 5.72 12.84 11.51
CA ALA A 29 5.56 14.24 11.88
C ALA A 29 5.81 14.48 13.38
N ALA A 30 5.52 13.48 14.23
CA ALA A 30 5.82 13.49 15.66
C ALA A 30 7.31 13.26 15.99
N ASN A 31 8.20 13.24 15.00
CA ASN A 31 9.63 12.94 15.14
C ASN A 31 9.94 11.57 15.76
N LEU A 32 9.03 10.60 15.62
CA LEU A 32 9.33 9.21 15.97
C LEU A 32 10.19 8.56 14.87
N PRO A 33 11.01 7.55 15.21
CA PRO A 33 11.89 6.87 14.27
C PRO A 33 11.09 6.00 13.29
N VAL A 34 10.50 6.65 12.28
CA VAL A 34 9.85 6.02 11.15
C VAL A 34 10.84 6.05 9.97
N PRO A 35 11.19 4.88 9.37
CA PRO A 35 12.04 4.84 8.19
C PRO A 35 11.50 5.73 7.08
N PRO A 36 12.36 6.37 6.28
CA PRO A 36 11.88 7.14 5.14
C PRO A 36 11.23 6.20 4.12
N GLY A 37 10.24 6.70 3.39
CA GLY A 37 9.45 5.91 2.46
C GLY A 37 8.23 6.65 1.94
N PHE A 38 7.43 5.96 1.15
CA PHE A 38 6.21 6.48 0.55
C PHE A 38 5.06 5.49 0.70
N VAL A 39 3.84 6.00 0.51
CA VAL A 39 2.59 5.23 0.51
C VAL A 39 2.03 5.23 -0.91
N VAL A 40 1.58 4.08 -1.37
CA VAL A 40 0.81 3.96 -2.61
C VAL A 40 -0.62 4.42 -2.32
N GLY A 41 -1.10 5.38 -3.10
CA GLY A 41 -2.41 5.99 -2.91
C GLY A 41 -3.57 5.02 -3.19
N ALA A 42 -4.73 5.30 -2.60
CA ALA A 42 -5.96 4.56 -2.84
C ALA A 42 -6.44 4.65 -4.29
N GLU A 43 -6.06 5.71 -5.01
CA GLU A 43 -6.33 5.84 -6.45
C GLU A 43 -5.64 4.74 -7.26
N SER A 44 -4.39 4.39 -6.94
CA SER A 44 -3.64 3.31 -7.59
C SER A 44 -4.36 1.97 -7.49
N TYR A 45 -4.98 1.70 -6.33
CA TYR A 45 -5.81 0.52 -6.14
C TYR A 45 -7.09 0.57 -6.97
N ARG A 46 -7.76 1.73 -7.05
CA ARG A 46 -8.95 1.91 -7.91
C ARG A 46 -8.60 1.69 -9.39
N SER A 47 -7.54 2.33 -9.87
CA SER A 47 -7.03 2.13 -11.24
C SER A 47 -6.73 0.66 -11.52
N PHE A 48 -6.07 -0.05 -10.59
CA PHE A 48 -5.81 -1.48 -10.74
C PHE A 48 -7.09 -2.29 -10.96
N ILE A 49 -8.09 -2.16 -10.07
CA ILE A 49 -9.31 -2.98 -10.15
C ILE A 49 -10.19 -2.61 -11.34
N GLU A 50 -10.19 -1.33 -11.75
CA GLU A 50 -10.95 -0.82 -12.90
C GLU A 50 -10.30 -1.23 -14.24
N GLU A 51 -8.98 -1.07 -14.37
CA GLU A 51 -8.27 -1.41 -15.61
C GLU A 51 -8.21 -2.92 -15.88
N THR A 52 -8.14 -3.71 -14.81
CA THR A 52 -8.13 -5.18 -14.91
C THR A 52 -9.54 -5.77 -15.00
N GLY A 53 -10.57 -4.97 -14.71
CA GLY A 53 -11.98 -5.38 -14.77
C GLY A 53 -12.40 -6.38 -13.70
N ILE A 54 -11.62 -6.50 -12.62
CA ILE A 54 -11.94 -7.39 -11.48
C ILE A 54 -12.82 -6.71 -10.44
N ASP A 55 -13.06 -5.41 -10.56
CA ASP A 55 -13.83 -4.58 -9.63
C ASP A 55 -15.17 -5.23 -9.24
N THR A 56 -15.96 -5.66 -10.23
CA THR A 56 -17.29 -6.22 -10.02
C THR A 56 -17.21 -7.53 -9.23
N GLU A 57 -16.36 -8.46 -9.66
CA GLU A 57 -16.18 -9.76 -8.98
C GLU A 57 -15.63 -9.57 -7.57
N LEU A 58 -14.74 -8.60 -7.38
CA LEU A 58 -14.16 -8.29 -6.08
C LEU A 58 -15.22 -7.71 -5.12
N PHE A 59 -16.05 -6.78 -5.57
CA PHE A 59 -17.13 -6.20 -4.76
C PHE A 59 -18.19 -7.25 -4.41
N ASP A 60 -18.55 -8.11 -5.35
CA ASP A 60 -19.47 -9.23 -5.10
C ASP A 60 -18.88 -10.24 -4.11
N ALA A 61 -17.57 -10.50 -4.17
CA ALA A 61 -16.91 -11.43 -3.26
C ALA A 61 -16.90 -10.96 -1.80
N VAL A 62 -16.85 -9.64 -1.58
CA VAL A 62 -16.81 -9.03 -0.24
C VAL A 62 -18.18 -8.56 0.27
N ASP A 63 -19.24 -8.71 -0.52
CA ASP A 63 -20.62 -8.45 -0.10
C ASP A 63 -21.14 -9.60 0.78
N VAL A 64 -20.62 -9.66 2.00
CA VAL A 64 -20.96 -10.66 3.01
C VAL A 64 -21.35 -10.00 4.33
N ASP A 65 -22.10 -10.72 5.16
CA ASP A 65 -22.49 -10.23 6.48
C ASP A 65 -21.25 -10.03 7.38
N PRO A 66 -21.00 -8.80 7.88
CA PRO A 66 -19.86 -8.51 8.75
C PRO A 66 -19.95 -9.19 10.13
N GLU A 67 -21.10 -9.73 10.52
CA GLU A 67 -21.25 -10.51 11.75
C GLU A 67 -20.96 -12.00 11.55
N ASP A 68 -20.90 -12.48 10.30
CA ASP A 68 -20.53 -13.86 9.97
C ASP A 68 -19.02 -14.00 9.73
N SER A 69 -18.33 -14.46 10.78
CA SER A 69 -16.88 -14.64 10.75
C SER A 69 -16.40 -15.67 9.72
N ALA A 70 -17.23 -16.67 9.39
CA ALA A 70 -16.87 -17.67 8.40
C ALA A 70 -17.04 -17.12 6.97
N ALA A 71 -18.15 -16.41 6.72
CA ALA A 71 -18.37 -15.75 5.44
C ALA A 71 -17.30 -14.68 5.15
N LEU A 72 -16.87 -13.93 6.17
CA LEU A 72 -15.78 -12.97 6.06
C LEU A 72 -14.44 -13.60 5.69
N ALA A 73 -14.08 -14.73 6.32
CA ALA A 73 -12.83 -15.43 6.02
C ALA A 73 -12.83 -15.98 4.59
N ASP A 74 -13.97 -16.52 4.14
CA ASP A 74 -14.12 -16.99 2.76
C ASP A 74 -14.06 -15.83 1.75
N ALA A 75 -14.70 -14.71 2.05
CA ALA A 75 -14.66 -13.49 1.25
C ALA A 75 -13.22 -12.94 1.13
N GLU A 76 -12.49 -12.86 2.25
CA GLU A 76 -11.08 -12.46 2.28
C GLU A 76 -10.24 -13.36 1.37
N SER A 77 -10.38 -14.69 1.50
CA SER A 77 -9.61 -15.63 0.68
C SER A 77 -9.89 -15.43 -0.80
N ARG A 78 -11.16 -15.30 -1.21
CA ARG A 78 -11.52 -15.09 -2.62
C ARG A 78 -10.99 -13.76 -3.16
N ALA A 79 -11.19 -12.67 -2.41
CA ALA A 79 -10.71 -11.35 -2.78
C ALA A 79 -9.18 -11.33 -2.95
N ARG A 80 -8.47 -11.99 -2.02
CA ARG A 80 -7.01 -12.12 -2.07
C ARG A 80 -6.54 -12.91 -3.29
N ASP A 81 -7.16 -14.06 -3.55
CA ASP A 81 -6.80 -14.90 -4.70
C ASP A 81 -7.05 -14.19 -6.02
N LEU A 82 -8.16 -13.44 -6.13
CA LEU A 82 -8.50 -12.64 -7.30
C LEU A 82 -7.44 -11.56 -7.56
N ILE A 83 -7.08 -10.78 -6.53
CA ILE A 83 -6.05 -9.73 -6.65
C ILE A 83 -4.68 -10.32 -7.01
N LEU A 84 -4.28 -11.42 -6.37
CA LEU A 84 -2.94 -12.01 -6.57
C LEU A 84 -2.79 -12.77 -7.89
N SER A 85 -3.90 -13.25 -8.47
CA SER A 85 -3.89 -13.93 -9.77
C SER A 85 -4.03 -12.97 -10.96
N THR A 86 -4.40 -11.72 -10.69
CA THR A 86 -4.57 -10.69 -11.72
C THR A 86 -3.24 -10.05 -12.08
N GLU A 87 -2.97 -9.93 -13.38
CA GLU A 87 -1.75 -9.30 -13.89
C GLU A 87 -1.77 -7.79 -13.63
N MET A 88 -0.66 -7.26 -13.12
CA MET A 88 -0.53 -5.83 -12.83
C MET A 88 -0.34 -5.04 -14.13
N PRO A 89 -1.16 -3.99 -14.39
CA PRO A 89 -0.96 -3.11 -15.55
C PRO A 89 0.45 -2.50 -15.56
N ALA A 90 1.09 -2.48 -16.73
CA ALA A 90 2.47 -2.02 -16.86
C ALA A 90 2.63 -0.55 -16.43
N GLU A 91 1.70 0.33 -16.83
CA GLU A 91 1.70 1.74 -16.47
C GLU A 91 1.67 1.92 -14.95
N LEU A 92 0.76 1.23 -14.26
CA LEU A 92 0.67 1.27 -12.81
C LEU A 92 1.94 0.74 -12.13
N SER A 93 2.52 -0.36 -12.67
CA SER A 93 3.75 -0.94 -12.13
C SER A 93 4.95 0.02 -12.24
N GLU A 94 5.04 0.77 -13.34
CA GLU A 94 6.09 1.77 -13.56
C GLU A 94 5.89 2.98 -12.65
N GLU A 95 4.64 3.39 -12.41
CA GLU A 95 4.34 4.49 -11.51
C GLU A 95 4.67 4.18 -10.06
N ILE A 96 4.47 2.95 -9.59
CA ILE A 96 4.77 2.56 -8.20
C ILE A 96 6.19 2.01 -8.01
N ASP A 97 6.97 1.86 -9.10
CA ASP A 97 8.33 1.31 -9.03
C ASP A 97 9.19 2.17 -8.08
N PRO A 98 9.68 1.59 -6.96
CA PRO A 98 10.47 2.32 -5.99
C PRO A 98 11.73 2.94 -6.61
N THR A 99 12.33 2.28 -7.60
CA THR A 99 13.49 2.78 -8.34
C THR A 99 13.16 4.09 -9.06
N GLN A 100 12.01 4.14 -9.73
CA GLN A 100 11.54 5.34 -10.42
C GLN A 100 11.19 6.46 -9.44
N GLN A 101 10.56 6.12 -8.31
CA GLN A 101 10.22 7.10 -7.28
C GLN A 101 11.46 7.71 -6.61
N MET A 102 12.52 6.94 -6.43
CA MET A 102 13.78 7.45 -5.87
C MET A 102 14.62 8.26 -6.86
N VAL A 103 14.58 7.95 -8.16
CA VAL A 103 15.19 8.82 -9.18
C VAL A 103 14.56 10.21 -9.16
N LYS A 104 13.25 10.29 -8.88
CA LYS A 104 12.53 11.56 -8.68
C LYS A 104 12.88 12.23 -7.33
N PHE A 105 13.38 11.47 -6.36
CA PHE A 105 13.65 11.92 -4.99
C PHE A 105 15.14 11.73 -4.61
N ALA A 106 15.98 12.63 -5.12
CA ALA A 106 17.32 12.94 -4.61
C ALA A 106 18.23 11.79 -4.10
N GLY A 107 18.26 10.62 -4.76
CA GLY A 107 19.44 9.73 -4.75
C GLY A 107 19.75 8.95 -3.47
N CYS A 108 18.75 8.36 -2.80
CA CYS A 108 18.99 7.29 -1.81
C CYS A 108 18.77 5.90 -2.44
N ALA A 109 19.29 4.83 -1.81
CA ALA A 109 19.14 3.42 -2.23
C ALA A 109 18.00 2.74 -1.45
N ALA A 110 17.29 1.77 -2.07
CA ALA A 110 16.15 1.08 -1.46
C ALA A 110 16.39 -0.41 -1.25
N MET A 111 15.80 -0.91 -0.17
CA MET A 111 15.48 -2.31 0.02
C MET A 111 13.96 -2.49 0.07
N VAL A 112 13.45 -3.47 -0.67
CA VAL A 112 12.06 -3.92 -0.58
C VAL A 112 12.00 -5.00 0.51
N GLY A 113 11.49 -4.65 1.70
CA GLY A 113 11.32 -5.58 2.81
C GLY A 113 9.92 -6.18 2.86
N ARG A 114 9.80 -7.48 3.15
CA ARG A 114 8.56 -8.12 3.62
C ARG A 114 8.73 -8.52 5.08
N GLU A 115 8.03 -7.86 6.00
CA GLU A 115 7.99 -8.24 7.42
C GLU A 115 6.57 -8.62 7.82
N ALA A 116 6.35 -9.90 8.12
CA ALA A 116 5.06 -10.41 8.56
C ALA A 116 4.84 -10.11 10.06
N LEU A 117 4.20 -8.98 10.37
CA LEU A 117 3.62 -8.79 11.69
C LEU A 117 2.44 -9.76 11.84
N ARG A 118 2.50 -10.62 12.87
CA ARG A 118 1.45 -11.59 13.24
C ARG A 118 0.15 -10.88 13.65
N SER A 119 -0.58 -10.33 12.69
CA SER A 119 -1.97 -9.88 12.79
C SER A 119 -2.42 -9.56 11.37
N GLY A 120 -3.36 -10.35 10.83
CA GLY A 120 -3.72 -10.45 9.42
C GLY A 120 -4.07 -9.11 8.74
N SER A 121 -3.07 -8.44 8.21
CA SER A 121 -3.21 -7.34 7.26
C SER A 121 -1.93 -7.28 6.44
N ASP A 122 -1.96 -7.85 5.24
CA ASP A 122 -0.87 -7.73 4.28
C ASP A 122 -0.69 -6.23 3.95
N MET A 123 0.48 -5.69 4.27
CA MET A 123 0.78 -4.26 4.19
C MET A 123 2.23 -4.10 3.78
N TRP A 124 2.46 -3.37 2.69
CA TRP A 124 3.77 -3.17 2.10
C TRP A 124 4.44 -1.94 2.75
N TYR A 125 5.64 -2.12 3.32
CA TYR A 125 6.48 -1.01 3.77
C TYR A 125 7.89 -1.16 3.22
N LEU A 126 8.42 -0.08 2.63
CA LEU A 126 9.83 0.06 2.32
C LEU A 126 10.58 0.46 3.59
N ASN A 127 11.66 -0.24 3.90
CA ASN A 127 12.62 0.14 4.94
C ASN A 127 13.86 0.68 4.23
N LEU A 128 14.08 1.98 4.32
CA LEU A 128 15.29 2.63 3.80
C LEU A 128 16.38 2.56 4.88
N ASP A 129 17.26 1.56 4.76
CA ASP A 129 18.41 1.42 5.64
C ASP A 129 19.47 2.46 5.23
N SER A 130 19.63 3.50 6.04
CA SER A 130 20.77 4.41 5.90
C SER A 130 22.02 3.65 6.34
N THR A 131 22.71 3.02 5.38
CA THR A 131 24.06 2.53 5.60
C THR A 131 25.02 3.70 5.65
N ASP A 132 24.97 4.45 6.75
CA ASP A 132 26.06 5.34 7.15
C ASP A 132 27.22 4.46 7.65
N HIS A 133 28.07 4.05 6.71
CA HIS A 133 29.44 3.66 7.04
C HIS A 133 30.25 4.94 7.27
N ASN A 134 30.42 5.31 8.53
CA ASN A 134 31.65 5.97 9.00
C ASN A 134 31.96 5.63 10.46
#